data_AF-A0A849DYH0-F1
#
_entry.id   AF-A0A849DYH0-F1
#
_cell.length_a   1.000
_cell.length_b   1.000
_cell.length_c   1.000
_cell.angle_alpha   90.00
_cell.angle_beta   90.00
_cell.angle_gamma   90.00
#
_symmetry.space_group_name_H-M   'P 1'
#
loop_
_entity.id
_entity.type
_entity.pdbx_description
1 polymer ?
#
loop_
_entity_poly.entity_id
_entity_poly.type
_entity_poly.pdbx_seq_one_letter_code
_entity_poly.pdbx_strand_id
1 'polypeptide(L)'
;MDVKEQVLKIGRDAKAASRKLAKLSTRKKNAILEAMAEELDAQRGLIQQENAKDLEAGKAAGLSAALLDRLELTDPRIDGMIKGLRDVAVLSDPVGSEISTWN
;
A
#
# COMPACT_ATOMS: atom_id res chain seq x y z
N MET A 1 2.71 -24.51 -11.15
CA MET A 1 1.68 -23.55 -11.60
C MET A 1 2.32 -22.67 -12.65
N ASP A 2 1.67 -22.49 -13.78
CA ASP A 2 2.12 -21.51 -14.77
C ASP A 2 1.73 -20.08 -14.34
N VAL A 3 2.26 -19.06 -15.04
CA VAL A 3 1.99 -17.64 -14.72
C VAL A 3 0.49 -17.33 -14.81
N LYS A 4 -0.22 -17.94 -15.75
CA LYS A 4 -1.66 -17.70 -15.95
C LYS A 4 -2.45 -18.21 -14.74
N GLU A 5 -2.15 -19.40 -14.24
CA GLU A 5 -2.76 -19.97 -13.05
C GLU A 5 -2.50 -19.12 -11.80
N GLN A 6 -1.26 -18.61 -11.64
CA GLN A 6 -0.91 -17.73 -10.52
C GLN A 6 -1.71 -16.42 -10.55
N VAL A 7 -1.77 -15.74 -11.69
CA VAL A 7 -2.53 -14.50 -11.85
C VAL A 7 -4.03 -14.73 -11.58
N LEU A 8 -4.59 -15.82 -12.12
CA LEU A 8 -5.99 -16.19 -11.88
C LEU A 8 -6.26 -16.52 -10.41
N LYS A 9 -5.28 -17.09 -9.70
CA LYS A 9 -5.39 -17.33 -8.25
C LYS A 9 -5.41 -16.02 -7.47
N ILE A 10 -4.46 -15.11 -7.72
CA ILE A 10 -4.39 -13.80 -7.06
C ILE A 10 -5.71 -13.03 -7.24
N GLY A 11 -6.26 -13.01 -8.46
CA GLY A 11 -7.54 -12.34 -8.72
C GLY A 11 -8.72 -12.95 -7.98
N ARG A 12 -8.80 -14.29 -7.88
CA ARG A 12 -9.85 -14.97 -7.11
C ARG A 12 -9.75 -14.67 -5.61
N ASP A 13 -8.54 -14.71 -5.08
CA ASP A 13 -8.28 -14.45 -3.66
C ASP A 13 -8.58 -12.98 -3.31
N ALA A 14 -8.17 -12.03 -4.16
CA ALA A 14 -8.50 -10.61 -4.01
C ALA A 14 -10.01 -10.35 -4.05
N LYS A 15 -10.74 -11.00 -4.97
CA LYS A 15 -12.21 -10.90 -5.05
C LYS A 15 -12.92 -11.46 -3.82
N ALA A 16 -12.38 -12.52 -3.23
CA ALA A 16 -12.91 -13.07 -1.99
C ALA A 16 -12.64 -12.13 -0.80
N ALA A 17 -11.44 -11.57 -0.72
CA ALA A 17 -11.04 -10.63 0.33
C ALA A 17 -11.81 -9.30 0.27
N SER A 18 -12.07 -8.77 -0.93
CA SER A 18 -12.77 -7.48 -1.10
C SER A 18 -14.17 -7.49 -0.49
N ARG A 19 -14.88 -8.62 -0.58
CA ARG A 19 -16.21 -8.81 0.04
C ARG A 19 -16.16 -8.76 1.57
N LYS A 20 -15.05 -9.21 2.18
CA LYS A 20 -14.84 -9.11 3.63
C LYS A 20 -14.46 -7.69 4.01
N LEU A 21 -13.55 -7.07 3.25
CA LEU A 21 -13.09 -5.70 3.47
C LEU A 21 -14.24 -4.68 3.40
N ALA A 22 -15.14 -4.80 2.43
CA ALA A 22 -16.30 -3.93 2.27
C ALA A 22 -17.29 -3.96 3.45
N LYS A 23 -17.25 -5.00 4.29
CA LYS A 23 -18.12 -5.14 5.48
C LYS A 23 -17.47 -4.64 6.77
N LEU A 24 -16.20 -4.24 6.73
CA LEU A 24 -15.52 -3.72 7.91
C LEU A 24 -16.07 -2.34 8.28
N SER A 25 -16.23 -2.10 9.58
CA SER A 25 -16.55 -0.77 10.08
C SER A 25 -15.39 0.20 9.84
N THR A 26 -15.70 1.49 9.73
CA THR A 26 -14.72 2.58 9.63
C THR A 26 -13.66 2.47 10.71
N ARG A 27 -14.06 2.25 11.97
CA ARG A 27 -13.13 2.06 13.10
C ARG A 27 -12.13 0.94 12.85
N LYS A 28 -12.57 -0.20 12.30
CA LYS A 28 -11.67 -1.34 12.04
C LYS A 28 -10.74 -1.05 10.86
N LYS A 29 -11.23 -0.39 9.81
CA LYS A 29 -10.40 0.04 8.68
C LYS A 29 -9.31 1.01 9.12
N ASN A 30 -9.67 2.01 9.94
CA ASN A 30 -8.72 3.00 10.44
C ASN A 30 -7.68 2.37 11.37
N ALA A 31 -8.07 1.42 12.23
CA ALA A 31 -7.12 0.67 13.05
C ALA A 31 -6.13 -0.16 12.23
N ILE A 32 -6.56 -0.70 11.07
CA ILE A 32 -5.66 -1.39 10.14
C ILE A 32 -4.67 -0.40 9.52
N LEU A 33 -5.14 0.78 9.08
CA LEU A 33 -4.28 1.81 8.50
C LEU A 33 -3.23 2.31 9.51
N GLU A 34 -3.60 2.51 10.78
CA GLU A 34 -2.64 2.88 11.82
C GLU A 34 -1.62 1.77 12.08
N ALA A 35 -2.06 0.51 12.18
CA ALA A 35 -1.15 -0.61 12.36
C ALA A 35 -0.17 -0.77 11.17
N MET A 36 -0.61 -0.47 9.94
CA MET A 36 0.27 -0.44 8.77
C MET A 36 1.30 0.69 8.88
N ALA A 37 0.91 1.86 9.39
CA ALA A 37 1.80 2.99 9.60
C ALA A 37 2.86 2.69 10.68
N GLU A 38 2.45 2.08 11.79
CA GLU A 38 3.34 1.62 12.86
C GLU A 38 4.34 0.57 12.36
N GLU A 39 3.88 -0.42 11.59
CA GLU A 39 4.77 -1.47 11.07
C GLU A 39 5.76 -0.93 10.04
N LEU A 40 5.35 0.01 9.18
CA LEU A 40 6.27 0.69 8.26
C LEU A 40 7.38 1.42 9.02
N ASP A 41 7.04 2.09 10.13
CA ASP A 41 8.00 2.79 10.98
C ASP A 41 8.97 1.82 11.66
N ALA A 42 8.46 0.72 12.20
CA ALA A 42 9.25 -0.32 12.86
C ALA A 42 10.20 -1.04 11.89
N GLN A 43 9.81 -1.19 10.62
CA GLN A 43 10.57 -1.94 9.61
C GLN A 43 11.41 -1.06 8.67
N ARG A 44 11.58 0.25 8.94
CA ARG A 44 12.33 1.19 8.09
C ARG A 44 13.67 0.64 7.61
N GLY A 45 14.48 0.16 8.56
CA GLY A 45 15.83 -0.35 8.25
C GLY A 45 15.80 -1.54 7.29
N LEU A 46 14.85 -2.47 7.48
CA LEU A 46 14.68 -3.61 6.59
C LEU A 46 14.23 -3.17 5.20
N ILE A 47 13.24 -2.27 5.11
CA ILE A 47 12.72 -1.74 3.85
C ILE A 47 13.83 -1.05 3.05
N GLN A 48 14.63 -0.20 3.70
CA GLN A 48 15.75 0.50 3.08
C GLN A 48 16.85 -0.46 2.64
N GLN A 49 17.15 -1.47 3.46
CA GLN A 49 18.14 -2.48 3.13
C GLN A 49 17.74 -3.28 1.88
N GLU A 50 16.47 -3.67 1.75
CA GLU A 50 16.00 -4.38 0.56
C GLU A 50 15.90 -3.45 -0.65
N ASN A 51 15.43 -2.21 -0.47
CA ASN A 51 15.39 -1.23 -1.56
C ASN A 51 16.77 -0.88 -2.12
N ALA A 52 17.82 -0.89 -1.28
CA ALA A 52 19.19 -0.72 -1.75
C ALA A 52 19.60 -1.82 -2.76
N LYS A 53 19.15 -3.06 -2.59
CA LYS A 53 19.39 -4.14 -3.56
C LYS A 53 18.68 -3.86 -4.88
N ASP A 54 17.45 -3.36 -4.81
CA ASP A 54 16.68 -2.96 -6.00
C ASP A 54 17.34 -1.79 -6.75
N LEU A 55 17.90 -0.82 -6.03
CA LEU A 55 18.64 0.29 -6.63
C LEU A 55 19.90 -0.20 -7.36
N GLU A 56 20.66 -1.11 -6.78
CA GLU A 56 21.83 -1.69 -7.43
C GLU A 56 21.44 -2.54 -8.65
N ALA A 57 20.40 -3.37 -8.53
CA ALA A 57 19.86 -4.12 -9.66
C ALA A 57 19.35 -3.20 -10.78
N GLY A 58 18.68 -2.11 -10.42
CA GLY A 58 18.18 -1.09 -11.32
C GLY A 58 19.30 -0.35 -12.07
N LYS A 59 20.38 0.01 -11.36
CA LYS A 59 21.59 0.59 -11.97
C LYS A 59 22.21 -0.39 -12.97
N ALA A 60 22.38 -1.66 -12.58
CA ALA A 60 22.93 -2.70 -13.45
C ALA A 60 22.06 -2.96 -14.69
N ALA A 61 20.73 -2.81 -14.56
CA ALA A 61 19.78 -2.92 -15.66
C ALA A 61 19.70 -1.65 -16.54
N GLY A 62 20.47 -0.60 -16.24
CA GLY A 62 20.52 0.62 -17.04
C GLY A 62 19.34 1.58 -16.81
N LEU A 63 18.69 1.54 -15.64
CA LEU A 63 17.67 2.54 -15.30
C LEU A 63 18.27 3.95 -15.29
N SER A 64 17.50 4.92 -15.77
CA SER A 64 17.90 6.33 -15.73
C SER A 64 17.92 6.85 -14.29
N ALA A 65 18.70 7.91 -14.05
CA ALA A 65 18.76 8.57 -12.74
C ALA A 65 17.37 8.98 -12.21
N ALA A 66 16.48 9.44 -13.10
CA ALA A 66 15.12 9.81 -12.74
C ALA A 66 14.24 8.61 -12.31
N LEU A 67 14.48 7.42 -12.88
CA LEU A 67 13.78 6.20 -12.45
C LEU A 67 14.36 5.65 -11.14
N LEU A 68 15.67 5.78 -10.94
CA LEU A 68 16.32 5.42 -9.69
C LEU A 68 15.85 6.30 -8.53
N ASP A 69 15.72 7.63 -8.73
CA ASP A 69 15.14 8.53 -7.72
C ASP A 69 13.70 8.13 -7.35
N ARG A 70 12.89 7.72 -8.33
CA ARG A 70 11.53 7.23 -8.06
C ARG A 70 11.50 5.90 -7.31
N LEU A 71 12.53 5.07 -7.49
CA LEU A 71 12.67 3.76 -6.84
C LEU A 71 13.20 3.88 -5.41
N GLU A 72 14.02 4.90 -5.13
CA GLU A 72 14.66 5.10 -3.83
C GLU A 72 13.65 5.34 -2.71
N LEU A 73 13.84 4.66 -1.57
CA LEU A 73 13.06 4.82 -0.35
C LEU A 73 13.92 5.41 0.77
N THR A 74 13.96 6.74 0.85
CA THR A 74 14.63 7.49 1.92
C THR A 74 13.73 7.66 3.15
N ASP A 75 14.29 8.07 4.30
CA ASP A 75 13.48 8.38 5.49
C ASP A 75 12.33 9.36 5.21
N PRO A 76 12.54 10.50 4.51
CA PRO A 76 11.43 11.39 4.16
C PRO A 76 10.35 10.74 3.28
N ARG A 77 10.70 9.78 2.42
CA ARG A 77 9.73 9.07 1.58
C ARG A 77 8.90 8.10 2.41
N ILE A 78 9.52 7.38 3.34
CA ILE A 78 8.81 6.50 4.28
C ILE A 78 7.92 7.33 5.22
N ASP A 79 8.40 8.48 5.71
CA ASP A 79 7.59 9.44 6.47
C ASP A 79 6.35 9.88 5.68
N GLY A 80 6.52 10.16 4.39
CA GLY A 80 5.42 10.47 3.48
C GLY A 80 4.42 9.33 3.34
N MET A 81 4.87 8.07 3.27
CA MET A 81 3.99 6.89 3.23
C MET A 81 3.18 6.73 4.52
N ILE A 82 3.84 6.85 5.67
CA ILE A 82 3.24 6.78 7.01
C ILE A 82 2.21 7.90 7.19
N LYS A 83 2.58 9.14 6.83
CA LYS A 83 1.67 10.28 6.85
C LYS A 83 0.47 10.04 5.94
N GLY A 84 0.68 9.52 4.73
CA GLY A 84 -0.40 9.21 3.79
C GLY A 84 -1.41 8.21 4.35
N LEU A 85 -0.96 7.16 5.04
CA LEU A 85 -1.85 6.21 5.72
C LEU A 85 -2.69 6.90 6.80
N ARG A 86 -2.06 7.73 7.64
CA ARG A 86 -2.73 8.47 8.72
C ARG A 86 -3.69 9.53 8.18
N ASP A 87 -3.32 10.24 7.13
CA ASP A 87 -4.17 11.21 6.45
C ASP A 87 -5.43 10.52 5.90
N VAL A 88 -5.30 9.35 5.27
CA VAL A 88 -6.46 8.58 4.77
C VAL A 88 -7.33 8.09 5.93
N ALA A 89 -6.74 7.66 7.05
CA ALA A 89 -7.48 7.14 8.20
C ALA A 89 -8.38 8.19 8.86
N VAL A 90 -8.09 9.49 8.71
CA VAL A 90 -8.93 10.57 9.28
C VAL A 90 -10.01 11.07 8.33
N LEU A 91 -10.01 10.65 7.06
CA LEU A 91 -11.05 11.02 6.10
C LEU A 91 -12.38 10.33 6.44
N SER A 92 -13.48 10.98 6.07
CA SER A 92 -14.81 10.37 6.13
C SER A 92 -14.86 9.10 5.27
N ASP A 93 -15.43 8.05 5.82
CA ASP A 93 -15.56 6.78 5.13
C ASP A 93 -16.60 6.87 4.01
N PRO A 94 -16.23 6.65 2.73
CA PRO A 94 -17.18 6.74 1.63
C PRO A 94 -18.04 5.48 1.48
N VAL A 95 -17.71 4.38 2.17
CA VAL A 95 -18.41 3.11 1.97
C VAL A 95 -19.77 3.15 2.66
N GLY A 96 -20.83 3.00 1.86
CA GLY A 96 -22.21 3.02 2.35
C GLY A 96 -22.81 4.42 2.47
N SER A 97 -22.13 5.47 2.01
CA SER A 97 -22.69 6.82 1.94
C SER A 97 -23.78 6.90 0.86
N GLU A 98 -24.92 7.50 1.20
CA GLU A 98 -25.94 7.88 0.22
C GLU A 98 -25.50 9.14 -0.54
N ILE A 99 -25.51 9.07 -1.87
CA ILE A 99 -25.07 10.19 -2.74
C ILE A 99 -26.26 11.08 -3.13
N SER A 100 -27.48 10.55 -3.08
CA SER A 100 -28.72 11.27 -3.35
C SER A 100 -29.93 10.46 -2.90
N THR A 101 -30.93 11.13 -2.33
CA THR A 101 -32.25 10.57 -2.00
C THR A 101 -33.31 11.34 -2.81
N TRP A 102 -34.23 10.64 -3.46
CA TRP A 102 -35.34 11.28 -4.18
C TRP A 102 -36.46 11.61 -3.18
N ASN A 103 -36.80 12.90 -3.05
CA ASN A 103 -38.02 13.40 -2.40
C ASN A 103 -38.97 13.95 -3.46
#